data_AF-A0A699TB34-F1
#
_entry.id   AF-A0A699TB34-F1
#
_cell.length_a   1.000
_cell.length_b   1.000
_cell.length_c   1.000
_cell.angle_alpha   90.00
_cell.angle_beta   90.00
_cell.angle_gamma   90.00
#
_symmetry.space_group_name_H-M   'P 1'
#
loop_
_entity.id
_entity.type
_entity.pdbx_description
1 polymer ?
#
loop_
_entity_poly.entity_id
_entity_poly.type
_entity_poly.pdbx_seq_one_letter_code
_entity_poly.pdbx_strand_id
1 'polypeptide(L)'
;VLMNVLRKLAKSAWVSRAQQDVVPLKDTVYLGSTYHGYYVPKEGKVFTADNKKEGYVYKISAKELGAITYCATGVWNEKKTVKFYVPANSNYAGHSITNLQNTEDYIEAPVDKLANIMRELGHQQIDLLKIEIEGSEYTVIDDVLADKLDVKMILV
;
A
#
# COMPACT_ATOMS: atom_id res chain seq x y z
N VAL A 1 21.36 -10.85 19.73
CA VAL A 1 21.02 -9.46 20.12
C VAL A 1 21.67 -8.43 19.18
N LEU A 2 23.00 -8.43 19.03
CA LEU A 2 23.74 -7.46 18.20
C LEU A 2 23.35 -7.45 16.70
N MET A 3 23.14 -8.61 16.09
CA MET A 3 22.72 -8.72 14.68
C MET A 3 21.31 -8.16 14.39
N ASN A 4 20.39 -8.22 15.36
CA ASN A 4 19.04 -7.66 15.20
C ASN A 4 19.05 -6.13 15.31
N VAL A 5 19.94 -5.57 16.12
CA VAL A 5 20.15 -4.12 16.23
C VAL A 5 20.75 -3.57 14.92
N LEU A 6 21.75 -4.26 14.36
CA LEU A 6 22.35 -3.90 13.07
C LEU A 6 21.37 -3.96 11.90
N ARG A 7 20.47 -4.96 11.86
CA ARG A 7 19.40 -5.05 10.84
C ARG A 7 18.36 -3.95 10.99
N LYS A 8 17.98 -3.57 12.22
CA LYS A 8 17.05 -2.45 12.48
C LYS A 8 17.65 -1.11 12.03
N LEU A 9 18.92 -0.88 12.33
CA LEU A 9 19.65 0.33 11.92
C LEU A 9 19.85 0.40 10.40
N ALA A 10 20.11 -0.74 9.75
CA ALA A 10 20.20 -0.82 8.29
C ALA A 10 18.86 -0.52 7.61
N LYS A 11 17.73 -1.05 8.13
CA LYS A 11 16.38 -0.72 7.65
C LYS A 11 16.04 0.77 7.86
N SER A 12 16.33 1.33 9.04
CA SER A 12 16.02 2.74 9.33
C SER A 12 16.81 3.72 8.46
N ALA A 13 18.05 3.39 8.11
CA ALA A 13 18.89 4.20 7.22
C ALA A 13 18.50 4.10 5.74
N TRP A 14 17.82 3.02 5.33
CA TRP A 14 17.37 2.80 3.95
C TRP A 14 15.96 3.35 3.68
N VAL A 15 15.07 3.26 4.67
CA VAL A 15 13.68 3.77 4.57
C VAL A 15 13.64 5.31 4.55
N SER A 16 14.64 6.00 5.11
CA SER A 16 14.60 7.46 5.32
C SER A 16 14.93 8.34 4.09
N ARG A 17 14.90 7.80 2.86
CA ARG A 17 15.15 8.59 1.64
C ARG A 17 14.08 8.46 0.56
N ALA A 18 13.14 7.54 0.70
CA ALA A 18 11.96 7.54 -0.14
C ALA A 18 10.99 8.59 0.42
N GLN A 19 10.59 9.55 -0.40
CA GLN A 19 9.42 10.43 -0.20
C GLN A 19 9.53 11.67 0.72
N GLN A 20 10.71 12.05 1.24
CA GLN A 20 10.79 13.24 2.13
C GLN A 20 10.83 14.61 1.41
N ASP A 21 10.95 14.65 0.08
CA ASP A 21 11.09 15.90 -0.70
C ASP A 21 10.14 15.96 -1.92
N VAL A 22 8.88 15.52 -1.77
CA VAL A 22 7.92 15.56 -2.88
C VAL A 22 7.32 16.96 -3.01
N VAL A 23 7.76 17.71 -4.01
CA VAL A 23 7.12 18.97 -4.43
C VAL A 23 5.84 18.61 -5.21
N PRO A 24 4.63 19.01 -4.76
CA PRO A 24 3.40 18.71 -5.47
C PRO A 24 3.40 19.39 -6.85
N LEU A 25 3.16 18.62 -7.91
CA LEU A 25 3.13 19.16 -9.27
C LEU A 25 1.85 19.97 -9.47
N LYS A 26 2.00 21.16 -10.08
CA LYS A 26 0.91 22.14 -10.23
C LYS A 26 -0.27 21.68 -11.07
N ASP A 27 -0.13 20.60 -11.84
CA ASP A 27 -1.09 20.18 -12.87
C ASP A 27 -1.37 18.66 -12.88
N THR A 28 -1.18 17.99 -11.74
CA THR A 28 -1.52 16.56 -11.57
C THR A 28 -2.97 16.38 -11.14
N VAL A 29 -3.57 15.30 -11.63
CA VAL A 29 -4.86 14.86 -11.12
C VAL A 29 -4.61 13.75 -10.13
N TYR A 30 -4.90 14.10 -8.88
CA TYR A 30 -4.35 13.47 -7.71
C TYR A 30 -5.11 12.19 -7.39
N LEU A 31 -4.52 11.05 -7.73
CA LEU A 31 -5.05 9.81 -7.24
C LEU A 31 -4.65 9.54 -5.75
N GLY A 32 -5.13 10.39 -4.81
CA GLY A 32 -4.77 10.39 -3.38
C GLY A 32 -5.88 10.84 -2.35
N SER A 33 -6.16 10.07 -1.28
CA SER A 33 -6.83 10.58 -0.08
C SER A 33 -5.91 11.69 0.37
N THR A 34 -6.40 12.59 1.20
CA THR A 34 -5.55 13.67 1.71
C THR A 34 -4.25 13.16 2.36
N TYR A 35 -4.16 11.84 2.61
CA TYR A 35 -2.90 11.12 2.79
C TYR A 35 -2.54 10.09 1.66
N HIS A 36 -3.42 9.22 1.10
CA HIS A 36 -3.15 8.20 0.02
C HIS A 36 -4.48 7.62 -0.60
N GLY A 37 -4.88 7.69 -1.91
CA GLY A 37 -6.27 7.37 -2.42
C GLY A 37 -7.00 8.13 -3.62
N TYR A 38 -7.45 7.44 -4.64
CA TYR A 38 -7.54 7.88 -6.05
C TYR A 38 -8.64 8.92 -6.55
N TYR A 39 -8.32 10.15 -7.08
CA TYR A 39 -9.13 10.99 -8.04
C TYR A 39 -8.69 10.95 -9.54
N VAL A 40 -9.62 10.68 -10.46
CA VAL A 40 -9.43 10.51 -11.93
C VAL A 40 -9.88 11.77 -12.70
N PRO A 41 -9.09 12.35 -13.63
CA PRO A 41 -9.54 13.48 -14.45
C PRO A 41 -10.36 13.04 -15.65
N LYS A 42 -11.26 13.93 -16.06
CA LYS A 42 -12.15 13.70 -17.21
C LYS A 42 -11.44 13.65 -18.57
N GLU A 43 -10.21 14.17 -18.73
CA GLU A 43 -9.49 14.10 -20.02
C GLU A 43 -7.98 14.46 -19.95
N GLY A 44 -7.14 13.58 -20.52
CA GLY A 44 -6.15 13.97 -21.53
C GLY A 44 -4.81 14.64 -21.16
N LYS A 45 -4.14 14.35 -20.05
CA LYS A 45 -2.73 14.77 -19.86
C LYS A 45 -1.77 13.62 -19.51
N VAL A 46 -0.58 13.70 -20.10
CA VAL A 46 0.46 12.66 -20.15
C VAL A 46 1.50 12.90 -19.05
N PHE A 47 1.89 11.87 -18.30
CA PHE A 47 2.67 12.02 -17.05
C PHE A 47 3.97 11.20 -16.94
N THR A 48 5.05 11.85 -16.48
CA THR A 48 6.42 11.35 -16.32
C THR A 48 6.66 10.68 -14.96
N ALA A 49 6.91 9.37 -14.91
CA ALA A 49 7.04 8.56 -13.70
C ALA A 49 8.46 8.49 -13.09
N ASP A 50 9.42 9.27 -13.58
CA ASP A 50 10.81 9.15 -13.14
C ASP A 50 11.25 10.26 -12.17
N ASN A 51 11.84 9.86 -11.05
CA ASN A 51 12.47 10.76 -10.07
C ASN A 51 13.85 11.25 -10.54
N LYS A 52 14.38 10.70 -11.63
CA LYS A 52 15.52 11.26 -12.36
C LYS A 52 15.01 11.95 -13.62
N LYS A 53 15.68 13.02 -14.04
CA LYS A 53 15.32 13.93 -15.15
C LYS A 53 15.33 13.27 -16.56
N GLU A 54 14.93 12.00 -16.70
CA GLU A 54 15.02 11.24 -17.94
C GLU A 54 13.70 11.08 -18.70
N GLY A 55 12.63 11.77 -18.29
CA GLY A 55 11.49 11.95 -19.19
C GLY A 55 10.63 10.70 -19.42
N TYR A 56 10.81 9.61 -18.65
CA TYR A 56 9.97 8.43 -18.79
C TYR A 56 8.55 8.69 -18.32
N VAL A 57 7.57 8.57 -19.23
CA VAL A 57 6.15 8.78 -18.99
C VAL A 57 5.39 7.47 -18.85
N TYR A 58 4.84 7.24 -17.67
CA TYR A 58 3.86 6.17 -17.47
C TYR A 58 2.52 6.62 -18.03
N LYS A 59 2.13 6.03 -19.16
CA LYS A 59 0.86 6.31 -19.82
C LYS A 59 -0.17 5.27 -19.39
N ILE A 60 -1.25 5.73 -18.78
CA ILE A 60 -2.45 4.96 -18.52
C ILE A 60 -3.64 5.67 -19.18
N SER A 61 -4.46 4.94 -19.91
CA SER A 61 -5.69 5.45 -20.51
C SER A 61 -6.80 5.56 -19.46
N ALA A 62 -7.81 6.40 -19.72
CA ALA A 62 -9.00 6.49 -18.86
C ALA A 62 -9.73 5.13 -18.74
N LYS A 63 -9.69 4.30 -19.80
CA LYS A 63 -10.24 2.94 -19.79
C LYS A 63 -9.49 2.03 -18.82
N GLU A 64 -8.16 2.03 -18.87
CA GLU A 64 -7.32 1.21 -17.98
C GLU A 64 -7.44 1.68 -16.53
N LEU A 65 -7.50 2.99 -16.30
CA LEU A 65 -7.71 3.56 -14.97
C LEU A 65 -9.09 3.22 -14.42
N GLY A 66 -10.12 3.22 -15.27
CA GLY A 66 -11.48 2.79 -14.91
C GLY A 66 -11.63 1.29 -14.63
N ALA A 67 -10.61 0.47 -14.95
CA ALA A 67 -10.58 -0.95 -14.57
C ALA A 67 -10.10 -1.16 -13.12
N ILE A 68 -9.59 -0.12 -12.46
CA ILE A 68 -9.14 -0.19 -11.07
C ILE A 68 -10.35 -0.01 -10.15
N THR A 69 -10.58 -1.00 -9.27
CA THR A 69 -11.60 -0.91 -8.24
C THR A 69 -10.95 -0.57 -6.90
N TYR A 70 -11.39 0.53 -6.29
CA TYR A 70 -10.97 0.86 -4.93
C TYR A 70 -11.80 0.07 -3.91
N CYS A 71 -11.12 -0.60 -2.99
CA CYS A 71 -11.74 -1.32 -1.89
C CYS A 71 -11.41 -0.61 -0.57
N ALA A 72 -12.44 -0.08 0.11
CA ALA A 72 -12.30 0.62 1.39
C ALA A 72 -12.14 -0.34 2.59
N THR A 73 -11.43 -1.46 2.39
CA THR A 73 -11.19 -2.51 3.39
C THR A 73 -9.73 -2.93 3.30
N GLY A 74 -9.01 -2.89 4.42
CA GLY A 74 -7.63 -3.40 4.47
C GLY A 74 -7.59 -4.93 4.46
N VAL A 75 -6.48 -5.50 3.99
CA VAL A 75 -6.26 -6.96 4.02
C VAL A 75 -5.60 -7.33 5.34
N TRP A 76 -6.21 -8.25 6.08
CA TRP A 76 -5.71 -8.77 7.37
C TRP A 76 -6.15 -10.22 7.59
N ASN A 77 -5.87 -10.81 8.76
CA ASN A 77 -6.18 -12.21 9.03
C ASN A 77 -7.59 -12.51 9.54
N GLU A 78 -8.40 -11.49 9.76
CA GLU A 78 -9.78 -11.64 10.21
C GLU A 78 -10.60 -10.40 9.86
N LYS A 79 -11.93 -10.59 9.76
CA LYS A 79 -12.88 -9.50 9.53
C LYS A 79 -13.13 -8.74 10.82
N LYS A 80 -12.61 -7.51 10.93
CA LYS A 80 -12.89 -6.63 12.08
C LYS A 80 -12.52 -5.18 11.79
N THR A 81 -12.84 -4.28 12.73
CA THR A 81 -12.23 -2.94 12.78
C THR A 81 -10.95 -3.01 13.59
N VAL A 82 -9.87 -2.43 13.09
CA VAL A 82 -8.55 -2.41 13.74
C VAL A 82 -8.00 -1.01 13.84
N LYS A 83 -7.09 -0.84 14.81
CA LYS A 83 -6.27 0.36 14.94
C LYS A 83 -5.08 0.27 13.99
N PHE A 84 -4.87 1.33 13.23
CA PHE A 84 -3.68 1.58 12.44
C PHE A 84 -2.91 2.72 13.10
N TYR A 85 -1.75 2.40 13.67
CA TYR A 85 -0.96 3.33 14.45
C TYR A 85 -0.18 4.29 13.55
N VAL A 86 -0.24 5.58 13.88
CA VAL A 86 0.43 6.66 13.17
C VAL A 86 1.94 6.49 13.33
N PRO A 87 2.76 6.63 12.28
CA PRO A 87 4.22 6.52 12.41
C PRO A 87 4.79 7.66 13.26
N ALA A 88 5.90 7.40 13.95
CA ALA A 88 6.55 8.38 14.83
C ALA A 88 7.11 9.58 14.05
N ASN A 89 7.46 9.38 12.78
CA ASN A 89 7.82 10.46 11.87
C ASN A 89 6.59 10.89 11.06
N SER A 90 6.11 12.12 11.24
CA SER A 90 4.95 12.67 10.53
C SER A 90 5.13 12.79 9.01
N ASN A 91 6.36 12.75 8.52
CA ASN A 91 6.66 12.73 7.08
C ASN A 91 6.61 11.31 6.49
N TYR A 92 6.38 10.30 7.32
CA TYR A 92 6.10 8.94 6.89
C TYR A 92 4.59 8.74 6.91
N ALA A 93 4.03 8.16 5.86
CA ALA A 93 2.57 8.04 5.76
C ALA A 93 2.04 6.65 6.08
N GLY A 94 2.92 5.64 6.08
CA GLY A 94 2.56 4.25 6.39
C GLY A 94 2.12 4.11 7.84
N HIS A 95 0.82 3.92 8.06
CA HIS A 95 0.29 3.52 9.36
C HIS A 95 0.46 2.00 9.52
N SER A 96 0.71 1.54 10.73
CA SER A 96 0.97 0.12 10.99
C SER A 96 -0.09 -0.49 11.90
N ILE A 97 -0.67 -1.60 11.45
CA ILE A 97 -1.58 -2.42 12.26
C ILE A 97 -0.86 -3.13 13.42
N THR A 98 0.44 -3.35 13.32
CA THR A 98 1.25 -4.08 14.32
C THR A 98 1.96 -3.14 15.32
N ASN A 99 1.73 -1.83 15.22
CA ASN A 99 2.40 -0.80 16.01
C ASN A 99 3.94 -0.95 16.06
N LEU A 100 4.58 -1.12 14.90
CA LEU A 100 6.04 -1.34 14.80
C LEU A 100 6.90 -0.27 15.49
N GLN A 101 6.34 0.94 15.66
CA GLN A 101 7.05 2.11 16.16
C GLN A 101 6.66 2.48 17.61
N ASN A 102 5.76 1.70 18.24
CA ASN A 102 5.24 1.95 19.59
C ASN A 102 4.71 3.38 19.79
N THR A 103 3.87 3.83 18.87
CA THR A 103 3.17 5.12 18.97
C THR A 103 1.79 4.96 19.60
N GLU A 104 1.22 6.07 20.06
CA GLU A 104 -0.09 6.09 20.73
C GLU A 104 -1.23 6.51 19.81
N ASP A 105 -0.99 7.44 18.89
CA ASP A 105 -2.01 7.91 17.95
C ASP A 105 -2.36 6.84 16.91
N TYR A 106 -3.64 6.76 16.57
CA TYR A 106 -4.15 5.78 15.60
C TYR A 106 -5.38 6.29 14.85
N ILE A 107 -5.62 5.68 13.69
CA ILE A 107 -6.92 5.69 13.01
C ILE A 107 -7.56 4.31 13.11
N GLU A 108 -8.88 4.23 12.91
CA GLU A 108 -9.60 2.96 12.84
C GLU A 108 -10.12 2.73 11.42
N ALA A 109 -9.95 1.51 10.92
CA ALA A 109 -10.48 1.13 9.60
C ALA A 109 -10.88 -0.35 9.59
N PRO A 110 -11.86 -0.73 8.73
CA PRO A 110 -12.25 -2.12 8.56
C PRO A 110 -11.17 -2.89 7.82
N VAL A 111 -10.98 -4.14 8.24
CA VAL A 111 -10.12 -5.12 7.57
C VAL A 111 -10.85 -6.43 7.39
N ASP A 112 -10.39 -7.24 6.45
CA ASP A 112 -10.92 -8.58 6.18
C ASP A 112 -9.84 -9.50 5.60
N LYS A 113 -10.09 -10.81 5.62
CA LYS A 113 -9.27 -11.81 4.93
C LYS A 113 -9.30 -11.58 3.43
N LEU A 114 -8.15 -11.78 2.77
CA LEU A 114 -8.07 -11.75 1.31
C LEU A 114 -9.08 -12.72 0.67
N ALA A 115 -9.27 -13.90 1.25
CA ALA A 115 -10.25 -14.89 0.80
C ALA A 115 -11.69 -14.34 0.74
N ASN A 116 -12.06 -13.52 1.74
CA ASN A 116 -13.40 -12.92 1.81
C ASN A 116 -13.54 -11.80 0.77
N ILE A 117 -12.51 -10.96 0.63
CA ILE A 117 -12.47 -9.89 -0.37
C ILE A 117 -12.55 -10.46 -1.79
N MET A 118 -11.77 -11.51 -2.09
CA MET A 118 -11.84 -12.22 -3.37
C MET A 118 -13.25 -12.73 -3.65
N ARG A 119 -13.90 -13.36 -2.67
CA ARG A 119 -15.27 -13.87 -2.82
C ARG A 119 -16.29 -12.75 -3.03
N GLU A 120 -16.18 -11.65 -2.30
CA GLU A 120 -17.06 -10.47 -2.43
C GLU A 120 -16.92 -9.82 -3.81
N LEU A 121 -15.72 -9.81 -4.39
CA LEU A 121 -15.45 -9.28 -5.73
C LEU A 121 -15.63 -10.30 -6.86
N GLY A 122 -15.94 -11.56 -6.54
CA GLY A 122 -16.12 -12.63 -7.54
C GLY A 122 -14.82 -13.16 -8.16
N HIS A 123 -13.67 -12.93 -7.52
CA HIS A 123 -12.38 -13.45 -7.97
C HIS A 123 -12.15 -14.87 -7.46
N GLN A 124 -11.83 -15.79 -8.38
CA GLN A 124 -11.39 -17.15 -8.04
C GLN A 124 -9.87 -17.29 -8.03
N GLN A 125 -9.16 -16.32 -8.63
CA GLN A 125 -7.72 -16.32 -8.82
C GLN A 125 -7.20 -14.88 -8.80
N ILE A 126 -5.95 -14.71 -8.38
CA ILE A 126 -5.18 -13.47 -8.52
C ILE A 126 -3.90 -13.78 -9.31
N ASP A 127 -3.73 -13.15 -10.47
CA ASP A 127 -2.50 -13.31 -11.26
C ASP A 127 -1.30 -12.66 -10.57
N LEU A 128 -1.51 -11.47 -9.98
CA LEU A 128 -0.47 -10.71 -9.30
C LEU A 128 -1.01 -10.06 -8.02
N LEU A 129 -0.46 -10.46 -6.89
CA LEU A 129 -0.75 -9.86 -5.59
C LEU A 129 0.45 -9.00 -5.16
N LYS A 130 0.35 -7.68 -5.31
CA LYS A 130 1.31 -6.74 -4.71
C LYS A 130 0.84 -6.37 -3.31
N ILE A 131 1.73 -6.53 -2.34
CA ILE A 131 1.50 -6.25 -0.93
C ILE A 131 2.47 -5.15 -0.48
N GLU A 132 1.94 -4.08 0.12
CA GLU A 132 2.67 -2.97 0.74
C GLU A 132 1.86 -2.53 1.97
N ILE A 133 2.04 -3.18 3.13
CA ILE A 133 1.14 -3.01 4.29
C ILE A 133 1.85 -2.85 5.64
N GLU A 134 3.11 -2.39 5.65
CA GLU A 134 3.86 -1.98 6.85
C GLU A 134 3.93 -3.07 7.95
N GLY A 135 4.43 -4.25 7.58
CA GLY A 135 4.80 -5.33 8.50
C GLY A 135 3.72 -6.40 8.68
N SER A 136 2.55 -6.24 8.08
CA SER A 136 1.49 -7.26 8.06
C SER A 136 1.55 -8.21 6.85
N GLU A 137 2.55 -8.06 5.96
CA GLU A 137 2.65 -8.85 4.72
C GLU A 137 2.73 -10.35 5.00
N TYR A 138 3.54 -10.75 5.99
CA TYR A 138 3.72 -12.16 6.35
C TYR A 138 2.43 -12.81 6.85
N THR A 139 1.65 -12.08 7.66
CA THR A 139 0.34 -12.55 8.13
C THR A 139 -0.60 -12.83 6.96
N VAL A 140 -0.63 -11.95 5.95
CA VAL A 140 -1.45 -12.15 4.76
C VAL A 140 -0.96 -13.31 3.89
N ILE A 141 0.36 -13.47 3.77
CA ILE A 141 0.96 -14.60 3.03
C ILE A 141 0.64 -15.94 3.73
N ASP A 142 0.69 -16.01 5.05
CA ASP A 142 0.33 -17.21 5.79
C ASP A 142 -1.13 -17.61 5.52
N ASP A 143 -2.04 -16.64 5.45
CA ASP A 143 -3.44 -16.89 5.08
C ASP A 143 -3.62 -17.32 3.63
N VAL A 144 -2.87 -16.74 2.68
CA VAL A 144 -2.88 -17.18 1.28
C VAL A 144 -2.55 -18.68 1.19
N LEU A 145 -1.55 -19.13 1.96
CA LEU A 145 -1.14 -20.54 2.00
C LEU A 145 -2.17 -21.41 2.72
N ALA A 146 -2.66 -20.98 3.88
CA ALA A 146 -3.61 -21.74 4.70
C ALA A 146 -4.97 -21.91 4.00
N ASP A 147 -5.48 -20.84 3.40
CA ASP A 147 -6.76 -20.83 2.67
C ASP A 147 -6.62 -21.40 1.25
N LYS A 148 -5.40 -21.72 0.81
CA LYS A 148 -5.08 -22.26 -0.53
C LYS A 148 -5.59 -21.36 -1.66
N LEU A 149 -5.39 -20.04 -1.51
CA LEU A 149 -5.82 -19.08 -2.51
C LEU A 149 -4.99 -19.25 -3.79
N ASP A 150 -5.66 -19.20 -4.94
CA ASP A 150 -4.98 -19.32 -6.23
C ASP A 150 -4.32 -17.99 -6.62
N VAL A 151 -3.11 -17.77 -6.11
CA VAL A 151 -2.28 -16.58 -6.38
C VAL A 151 -1.06 -16.99 -7.18
N LYS A 152 -0.89 -16.48 -8.40
CA LYS A 152 0.22 -16.90 -9.28
C LYS A 152 1.56 -16.26 -8.91
N MET A 153 1.53 -14.98 -8.54
CA MET A 153 2.73 -14.23 -8.17
C MET A 153 2.44 -13.30 -6.99
N ILE A 154 3.35 -13.28 -6.02
CA ILE A 154 3.31 -12.38 -4.87
C ILE A 154 4.51 -11.45 -4.94
N LEU A 155 4.26 -10.16 -4.80
CA LEU A 155 5.29 -9.13 -4.65
C LEU A 155 5.13 -8.49 -3.26
N VAL A 156 6.23 -8.45 -2.51
CA VAL A 156 6.36 -7.73 -1.23
C VAL A 156 7.38 -6.63 -1.36
#